data_AF-A0A4P9YLN0-F1
#
_entry.id   AF-A0A4P9YLN0-F1
#
_cell.length_a   1.000
_cell.length_b   1.000
_cell.length_c   1.000
_cell.angle_alpha   90.00
_cell.angle_beta   90.00
_cell.angle_gamma   90.00
#
_symmetry.space_group_name_H-M   'P 1'
#
loop_
_entity.id
_entity.type
_entity.pdbx_description
1 polymer ?
#
loop_
_entity_poly.entity_id
_entity_poly.type
_entity_poly.pdbx_seq_one_letter_code
_entity_poly.pdbx_strand_id
1 'polypeptide(L)'
;MQNLKDDLNIVKEKDPEFFAFLENEDKELLGEIYNDNDEPASESEHETENDTSDENDIENDIENGDSLDNKITEGLIDEEKSVKTFCRTVSREHHPGQLSNGFARNGDYRSNPNWKVCSSTVKKFLLALTELLNNTSDESILSFILDNISSIVVFVLAFPKLLKSFLKSLLKTWSFNESTKVQLYSFVAIRNLALGAVNSPLFEAILKLAYVEFTIRVKFYNIHQADQITFVLNGLKELMLINEAKSYPLAFTCIRQLAITLRNALVESSKENQKAVVCWQFIFAAKTWALVLSDASDSPLLMELIYPLVQVLQSSIKLVYNSPKHAAYCLQITRMLIMICQRRQVYIPLGHYIFPLIQQADMNNKKSTTFKVSDFSFIIKVPKNISQSKMYKERVAFEAVDAFTAYLSSLSSLPSFYEISYPIIRELKHISKNNLKNVKVIKKIEELLKLKEEQEYQIKMRNGKELPGKEFTENYGSSPLQKFSSWVENIRQKQVRNALSSESKPSPSNKEE
;
A
#
# COMPACT_ATOMS: atom_id res chain seq x y z
N MET A 1 19.29 -16.81 10.12
CA MET A 1 20.33 -16.54 9.11
C MET A 1 21.64 -17.25 9.45
N GLN A 2 22.24 -17.03 10.62
CA GLN A 2 23.52 -17.69 11.00
C GLN A 2 23.49 -19.24 10.89
N ASN A 3 22.47 -19.90 11.45
CA ASN A 3 22.37 -21.38 11.38
C ASN A 3 22.22 -21.92 9.94
N LEU A 4 21.59 -21.15 9.04
CA LEU A 4 21.41 -21.56 7.63
C LEU A 4 22.71 -21.44 6.83
N LYS A 5 23.56 -20.45 7.14
CA LYS A 5 24.91 -20.34 6.57
C LYS A 5 25.78 -21.53 6.99
N ASP A 6 25.66 -21.93 8.26
CA ASP A 6 26.41 -23.07 8.80
C ASP A 6 25.94 -24.39 8.17
N ASP A 7 24.63 -24.59 8.02
CA ASP A 7 24.06 -25.75 7.34
C ASP A 7 24.47 -25.82 5.85
N LEU A 8 24.54 -24.68 5.16
CA LEU A 8 24.95 -24.62 3.76
C LEU A 8 26.45 -24.90 3.56
N ASN A 9 27.29 -24.46 4.50
CA ASN A 9 28.72 -24.80 4.51
C ASN A 9 28.94 -26.30 4.76
N ILE A 10 28.11 -26.94 5.59
CA ILE A 10 28.13 -28.40 5.80
C ILE A 10 27.72 -29.14 4.52
N VAL A 11 26.76 -28.63 3.75
CA VAL A 11 26.35 -29.21 2.46
C VAL A 11 27.47 -29.08 1.43
N LYS A 12 28.15 -27.93 1.38
CA LYS A 12 29.32 -27.71 0.50
C LYS A 12 30.46 -28.70 0.76
N GLU A 13 30.70 -29.06 2.02
CA GLU A 13 31.73 -30.04 2.40
C GLU A 13 31.31 -31.49 2.14
N LYS A 14 30.02 -31.82 2.26
CA LYS A 14 29.52 -33.20 2.13
C LYS A 14 29.11 -33.58 0.72
N ASP A 15 28.61 -32.64 -0.08
CA ASP A 15 28.11 -32.90 -1.44
C ASP A 15 28.38 -31.68 -2.36
N PRO A 16 29.59 -31.59 -2.93
CA PRO A 16 29.99 -30.46 -3.75
C PRO A 16 29.28 -30.41 -5.11
N GLU A 17 28.82 -31.55 -5.64
CA GLU A 17 28.06 -31.59 -6.91
C GLU A 17 26.66 -31.00 -6.72
N PHE A 18 25.99 -31.34 -5.61
CA PHE A 18 24.69 -30.75 -5.28
C PHE A 18 24.80 -29.25 -4.96
N PHE A 19 25.87 -28.83 -4.29
CA PHE A 19 26.13 -27.41 -4.07
C PHE A 19 26.37 -26.64 -5.38
N ALA A 20 27.12 -27.22 -6.33
CA ALA A 20 27.31 -26.64 -7.66
C ALA A 20 26.02 -26.60 -8.50
N PHE A 21 25.12 -27.56 -8.29
CA PHE A 21 23.78 -27.53 -8.88
C PHE A 21 22.93 -26.38 -8.32
N LEU A 22 22.94 -26.18 -6.99
CA LEU A 22 22.28 -25.05 -6.34
C LEU A 22 22.85 -23.69 -6.80
N GLU A 23 24.16 -23.60 -7.02
CA GLU A 23 24.80 -22.40 -7.57
C GLU A 23 24.37 -22.09 -9.01
N ASN A 24 23.91 -23.07 -9.78
CA ASN A 24 23.49 -22.85 -11.17
C ASN A 24 21.99 -22.59 -11.30
N GLU A 25 21.17 -23.33 -10.54
CA GLU A 25 19.71 -23.30 -10.68
C GLU A 25 19.03 -22.29 -9.73
N ASP A 26 19.63 -21.99 -8.57
CA ASP A 26 18.95 -21.22 -7.50
C ASP A 26 19.86 -20.16 -6.86
N LYS A 27 20.52 -19.35 -7.71
CA LYS A 27 21.42 -18.25 -7.31
C LYS A 27 20.77 -17.22 -6.39
N GLU A 28 19.46 -17.01 -6.52
CA GLU A 28 18.70 -16.05 -5.73
C GLU A 28 18.59 -16.52 -4.26
N LEU A 29 18.36 -17.82 -4.04
CA LEU A 29 18.32 -18.43 -2.72
C LEU A 29 19.66 -18.31 -1.98
N LEU A 30 20.77 -18.50 -2.70
CA LEU A 30 22.12 -18.35 -2.14
C LEU A 30 22.45 -16.88 -1.83
N GLY A 31 22.01 -15.95 -2.70
CA GLY A 31 22.15 -14.51 -2.49
C GLY A 31 21.42 -14.02 -1.24
N GLU A 32 20.22 -14.53 -0.97
CA GLU A 32 19.46 -14.24 0.25
C GLU A 32 20.15 -14.76 1.53
N ILE A 33 20.81 -15.92 1.45
CA ILE A 33 21.47 -16.53 2.62
C ILE A 33 22.77 -15.81 2.96
N TYR A 34 23.57 -15.37 1.99
CA TYR A 34 24.88 -14.76 2.24
C TYR A 34 24.86 -13.24 2.45
N ASN A 35 23.89 -12.52 1.88
CA ASN A 35 23.81 -11.05 2.01
C ASN A 35 23.07 -10.63 3.29
N ASP A 36 23.79 -10.52 4.41
CA ASP A 36 23.31 -9.85 5.64
C ASP A 36 23.51 -8.31 5.60
N ASN A 37 23.76 -7.72 4.42
CA ASN A 37 23.87 -6.27 4.24
C ASN A 37 22.72 -5.76 3.37
N ASP A 38 22.07 -4.68 3.83
CA ASP A 38 20.98 -3.95 3.15
C ASP A 38 21.41 -3.40 1.77
N GLU A 39 21.52 -4.25 0.74
CA GLU A 39 21.60 -3.84 -0.66
C GLU A 39 20.83 -4.82 -1.56
N PRO A 40 19.94 -4.32 -2.45
CA PRO A 40 19.19 -5.18 -3.36
C PRO A 40 20.09 -5.72 -4.47
N ALA A 41 20.06 -7.05 -4.62
CA ALA A 41 20.72 -7.84 -5.64
C ALA A 41 20.71 -7.20 -7.05
N SER A 42 21.88 -7.21 -7.69
CA SER A 42 22.07 -6.91 -9.11
C SER A 42 21.53 -8.05 -9.97
N GLU A 43 20.46 -7.80 -10.70
CA GLU A 43 20.10 -8.60 -11.87
C GLU A 43 21.17 -8.42 -12.95
N SER A 44 21.59 -9.53 -13.56
CA SER A 44 22.54 -9.54 -14.67
C SER A 44 21.80 -9.14 -15.95
N GLU A 45 22.05 -7.92 -16.43
CA GLU A 45 21.65 -7.49 -17.77
C GLU A 45 22.78 -7.86 -18.75
N HIS A 46 22.43 -8.58 -19.82
CA HIS A 46 23.30 -8.75 -20.97
C HIS A 46 23.56 -7.36 -21.59
N GLU A 47 24.79 -6.87 -21.43
CA GLU A 47 25.29 -5.68 -22.11
C GLU A 47 25.39 -5.95 -23.62
N THR A 48 24.70 -5.14 -24.42
CA THR A 48 25.18 -4.84 -25.77
C THR A 48 26.28 -3.80 -25.64
N GLU A 49 27.50 -4.22 -25.95
CA GLU A 49 28.72 -3.41 -26.02
C GLU A 49 28.48 -2.10 -26.78
N ASN A 50 28.65 -0.97 -26.10
CA ASN A 50 29.47 0.18 -26.55
C ASN A 50 29.45 1.28 -25.47
N ASP A 51 30.61 1.93 -25.32
CA ASP A 51 30.93 3.12 -24.51
C ASP A 51 31.34 2.86 -23.04
N THR A 52 32.49 2.21 -22.83
CA THR A 52 33.17 2.09 -21.52
C THR A 52 34.54 2.79 -21.44
N SER A 53 34.92 3.63 -22.39
CA SER A 53 36.26 4.27 -22.36
C SER A 53 36.37 5.53 -21.49
N ASP A 54 35.28 6.22 -21.16
CA ASP A 54 35.36 7.61 -20.69
C ASP A 54 35.12 7.77 -19.17
N GLU A 55 34.93 6.69 -18.41
CA GLU A 55 34.55 6.75 -16.98
C GLU A 55 35.73 6.72 -16.00
N ASN A 56 36.96 6.35 -16.42
CA ASN A 56 38.13 6.27 -15.54
C ASN A 56 39.02 7.54 -15.53
N ASP A 57 38.79 8.49 -16.43
CA ASP A 57 39.69 9.64 -16.61
C ASP A 57 39.36 10.83 -15.69
N ILE A 58 38.17 10.88 -15.08
CA ILE A 58 37.71 12.06 -14.33
C ILE A 58 38.21 12.08 -12.87
N GLU A 59 38.64 10.95 -12.31
CA GLU A 59 39.22 10.91 -10.96
C GLU A 59 40.68 11.41 -10.91
N ASN A 60 41.40 11.44 -12.03
CA ASN A 60 42.81 11.83 -12.06
C ASN A 60 43.07 13.31 -12.40
N ASP A 61 42.07 14.03 -12.92
CA ASP A 61 42.25 15.40 -13.43
C ASP A 61 42.07 16.52 -12.39
N ILE A 62 41.94 16.19 -11.10
CA ILE A 62 41.78 17.18 -10.02
C ILE A 62 43.13 17.72 -9.50
N GLU A 63 44.27 17.13 -9.88
CA GLU A 63 45.56 17.44 -9.23
C GLU A 63 46.53 18.39 -9.95
N ASN A 64 46.24 18.93 -11.14
CA ASN A 64 47.18 19.85 -11.80
C ASN A 64 46.54 21.18 -12.21
N GLY A 65 46.42 22.08 -11.24
CA GLY A 65 46.16 23.50 -11.47
C GLY A 65 47.45 24.22 -11.85
N ASP A 66 47.56 24.65 -13.11
CA ASP A 66 47.87 26.04 -13.47
C ASP A 66 47.99 26.22 -15.00
N SER A 67 47.40 27.31 -15.49
CA SER A 67 47.51 27.89 -16.85
C SER A 67 46.50 27.44 -17.92
N LEU A 68 45.27 27.97 -17.88
CA LEU A 68 44.42 28.00 -19.09
C LEU A 68 43.33 29.12 -19.11
N ASP A 69 43.64 30.34 -18.68
CA ASP A 69 42.60 31.36 -18.44
C ASP A 69 41.98 32.07 -19.67
N ASN A 70 42.42 31.79 -20.91
CA ASN A 70 41.86 32.49 -22.09
C ASN A 70 41.27 31.58 -23.19
N LYS A 71 41.34 30.25 -23.06
CA LYS A 71 40.63 29.29 -23.95
C LYS A 71 39.39 28.68 -23.31
N ILE A 72 39.31 28.69 -21.98
CA ILE A 72 38.18 28.18 -21.20
C ILE A 72 36.94 29.08 -21.39
N THR A 73 37.12 30.39 -21.55
CA THR A 73 36.00 31.33 -21.62
C THR A 73 35.19 31.23 -22.91
N GLU A 74 35.81 31.00 -24.08
CA GLU A 74 35.05 30.80 -25.33
C GLU A 74 34.38 29.42 -25.40
N GLY A 75 35.04 28.36 -24.92
CA GLY A 75 34.45 27.01 -24.84
C GLY A 75 33.28 26.92 -23.86
N LEU A 76 33.38 27.57 -22.69
CA LEU A 76 32.29 27.66 -21.71
C LEU A 76 31.09 28.46 -22.22
N ILE A 77 31.31 29.50 -23.05
CA ILE A 77 30.21 30.29 -23.64
C ILE A 77 29.45 29.48 -24.69
N ASP A 78 30.12 28.64 -25.46
CA ASP A 78 29.46 27.76 -26.44
C ASP A 78 28.78 26.57 -25.76
N GLU A 79 29.33 26.06 -24.65
CA GLU A 79 28.62 25.13 -23.75
C GLU A 79 27.39 25.80 -23.12
N GLU A 80 27.50 27.04 -22.64
CA GLU A 80 26.38 27.79 -22.04
C GLU A 80 25.28 28.10 -23.07
N LYS A 81 25.64 28.47 -24.30
CA LYS A 81 24.68 28.65 -25.40
C LYS A 81 24.06 27.33 -25.80
N SER A 82 24.83 26.25 -25.86
CA SER A 82 24.33 24.91 -26.20
C SER A 82 23.37 24.39 -25.13
N VAL A 83 23.71 24.57 -23.85
CA VAL A 83 22.85 24.24 -22.70
C VAL A 83 21.60 25.12 -22.69
N LYS A 84 21.71 26.44 -22.88
CA LYS A 84 20.54 27.34 -22.95
C LYS A 84 19.64 27.03 -24.15
N THR A 85 20.21 26.66 -25.28
CA THR A 85 19.47 26.28 -26.49
C THR A 85 18.79 24.94 -26.28
N PHE A 86 19.49 23.95 -25.73
CA PHE A 86 18.96 22.64 -25.39
C PHE A 86 17.82 22.74 -24.36
N CYS A 87 18.01 23.47 -23.26
CA CYS A 87 16.96 23.75 -22.28
C CYS A 87 15.74 24.42 -22.92
N ARG A 88 15.92 25.39 -23.83
CA ARG A 88 14.81 26.03 -24.57
C ARG A 88 14.09 25.09 -25.52
N THR A 89 14.80 24.19 -26.20
CA THR A 89 14.20 23.19 -27.09
C THR A 89 13.39 22.17 -26.30
N VAL A 90 13.96 21.64 -25.21
CA VAL A 90 13.27 20.69 -24.32
C VAL A 90 12.06 21.33 -23.65
N SER A 91 12.18 22.58 -23.13
CA SER A 91 11.06 23.31 -22.52
C SER A 91 9.94 23.69 -23.51
N ARG A 92 10.23 23.84 -24.81
CA ARG A 92 9.20 24.12 -25.84
C ARG A 92 8.44 22.88 -26.29
N GLU A 93 9.08 21.72 -26.29
CA GLU A 93 8.49 20.45 -26.76
C GLU A 93 7.79 19.66 -25.64
N HIS A 94 8.12 19.93 -24.37
CA HIS A 94 7.73 19.08 -23.23
C HIS A 94 7.07 19.87 -22.09
N HIS A 95 6.02 20.64 -22.40
CA HIS A 95 5.19 21.24 -21.35
C HIS A 95 4.56 20.14 -20.46
N PRO A 96 4.48 20.36 -19.12
CA PRO A 96 4.03 19.36 -18.16
C PRO A 96 2.60 18.83 -18.42
N GLY A 97 1.76 19.59 -19.13
CA GLY A 97 0.42 19.17 -19.55
C GLY A 97 0.37 18.15 -20.70
N GLN A 98 1.49 17.84 -21.35
CA GLN A 98 1.58 16.91 -22.49
C GLN A 98 2.21 15.54 -22.14
N LEU A 99 2.55 15.32 -20.86
CA LEU A 99 3.15 14.07 -20.35
C LEU A 99 2.22 12.84 -20.42
N SER A 100 0.96 13.01 -20.83
CA SER A 100 -0.01 11.91 -21.00
C SER A 100 0.27 11.00 -22.20
N ASN A 101 1.12 11.42 -23.14
CA ASN A 101 1.42 10.66 -24.37
C ASN A 101 2.70 9.82 -24.32
N GLY A 102 3.36 9.76 -23.14
CA GLY A 102 4.61 9.03 -22.95
C GLY A 102 5.80 9.65 -23.70
N PHE A 103 7.01 9.39 -23.22
CA PHE A 103 8.28 9.82 -23.83
C PHE A 103 8.46 9.40 -25.31
N ALA A 104 7.61 8.53 -25.83
CA ALA A 104 7.80 7.86 -27.11
C ALA A 104 7.25 8.62 -28.31
N ARG A 105 6.51 9.74 -28.14
CA ARG A 105 5.76 10.29 -29.27
C ARG A 105 6.49 11.27 -30.18
N ASN A 106 7.60 11.91 -29.81
CA ASN A 106 8.45 12.68 -30.73
C ASN A 106 9.81 13.04 -30.09
N GLY A 107 10.89 12.36 -30.51
CA GLY A 107 12.27 12.78 -30.26
C GLY A 107 12.90 12.26 -28.96
N ASP A 108 13.63 11.14 -29.05
CA ASP A 108 14.58 10.75 -28.01
C ASP A 108 15.60 11.91 -27.89
N TYR A 109 15.56 12.73 -26.84
CA TYR A 109 16.48 13.88 -26.70
C TYR A 109 17.96 13.45 -26.72
N ARG A 110 18.25 12.16 -26.49
CA ARG A 110 19.56 11.52 -26.71
C ARG A 110 20.03 11.58 -28.17
N SER A 111 19.09 11.67 -29.11
CA SER A 111 19.38 11.85 -30.54
C SER A 111 19.76 13.29 -30.89
N ASN A 112 19.62 14.25 -29.96
CA ASN A 112 20.07 15.61 -30.18
C ASN A 112 21.61 15.68 -30.15
N PRO A 113 22.28 16.23 -31.19
CA PRO A 113 23.74 16.33 -31.23
C PRO A 113 24.34 17.10 -30.04
N ASN A 114 23.59 18.03 -29.46
CA ASN A 114 24.04 18.82 -28.30
C ASN A 114 23.92 18.07 -26.96
N TRP A 115 23.28 16.88 -26.95
CA TRP A 115 23.15 16.06 -25.74
C TRP A 115 24.51 15.61 -25.20
N LYS A 116 25.44 15.22 -26.07
CA LYS A 116 26.77 14.76 -25.66
C LYS A 116 27.52 15.83 -24.85
N VAL A 117 27.40 17.09 -25.26
CA VAL A 117 28.02 18.24 -24.57
C VAL A 117 27.29 18.56 -23.26
N CYS A 118 25.96 18.53 -23.25
CA CYS A 118 25.17 18.91 -22.07
C CYS A 118 25.07 17.80 -21.01
N SER A 119 25.26 16.54 -21.39
CA SER A 119 25.01 15.36 -20.55
C SER A 119 25.84 15.37 -19.26
N SER A 120 27.13 15.73 -19.34
CA SER A 120 28.02 15.80 -18.18
C SER A 120 27.57 16.87 -17.17
N THR A 121 27.21 18.06 -17.66
CA THR A 121 26.70 19.19 -16.86
C THR A 121 25.35 18.86 -16.22
N VAL A 122 24.44 18.25 -16.97
CA VAL A 122 23.14 17.78 -16.45
C VAL A 122 23.34 16.73 -15.36
N LYS A 123 24.25 15.76 -15.56
CA LYS A 123 24.58 14.74 -14.56
C LYS A 123 25.10 15.37 -13.26
N LYS A 124 26.03 16.32 -13.33
CA LYS A 124 26.54 17.08 -12.16
C LYS A 124 25.43 17.84 -11.44
N PHE A 125 24.55 18.52 -12.20
CA PHE A 125 23.41 19.22 -11.64
C PHE A 125 22.45 18.28 -10.90
N LEU A 126 22.11 17.13 -11.49
CA LEU A 126 21.21 16.15 -10.87
C LEU A 126 21.81 15.50 -9.61
N LEU A 127 23.13 15.27 -9.58
CA LEU A 127 23.84 14.81 -8.39
C LEU A 127 23.76 15.86 -7.27
N ALA A 128 24.08 17.12 -7.58
CA ALA A 128 23.97 18.21 -6.62
C ALA A 128 22.53 18.40 -6.10
N LEU A 129 21.54 18.23 -6.99
CA LEU A 129 20.12 18.30 -6.62
C LEU A 129 19.71 17.15 -5.69
N THR A 130 20.22 15.94 -5.94
CA THR A 130 19.99 14.76 -5.08
C THR A 130 20.56 14.99 -3.69
N GLU A 131 21.79 15.52 -3.62
CA GLU A 131 22.44 15.83 -2.35
C GLU A 131 21.71 16.93 -1.58
N LEU A 132 21.25 17.97 -2.29
CA LEU A 132 20.47 19.04 -1.70
C LEU A 132 19.15 18.53 -1.12
N LEU A 133 18.45 17.62 -1.82
CA LEU A 133 17.22 16.99 -1.30
C LEU A 133 17.48 16.16 -0.04
N ASN A 134 18.64 15.52 0.08
CA ASN A 134 18.99 14.70 1.24
C ASN A 134 19.40 15.54 2.46
N ASN A 135 20.03 16.69 2.23
CA ASN A 135 20.64 17.50 3.30
C ASN A 135 19.82 18.73 3.71
N THR A 136 18.75 19.05 2.98
CA THR A 136 17.89 20.19 3.29
C THR A 136 16.72 19.79 4.17
N SER A 137 16.54 20.49 5.29
CA SER A 137 15.38 20.32 6.18
C SER A 137 14.36 21.47 6.11
N ASP A 138 14.71 22.56 5.41
CA ASP A 138 13.82 23.73 5.27
C ASP A 138 12.65 23.41 4.33
N GLU A 139 11.43 23.54 4.85
CA GLU A 139 10.19 23.29 4.12
C GLU A 139 10.06 24.15 2.84
N SER A 140 10.49 25.41 2.90
CA SER A 140 10.37 26.35 1.78
C SER A 140 11.31 25.98 0.63
N ILE A 141 12.56 25.63 0.96
CA ILE A 141 13.58 25.21 0.00
C ILE A 141 13.18 23.86 -0.60
N LEU A 142 12.76 22.90 0.21
CA LEU A 142 12.28 21.60 -0.27
C LEU A 142 11.07 21.76 -1.19
N SER A 143 10.08 22.57 -0.80
CA SER A 143 8.91 22.83 -1.64
C SER A 143 9.31 23.44 -2.99
N PHE A 144 10.21 24.42 -2.99
CA PHE A 144 10.70 25.06 -4.20
C PHE A 144 11.44 24.07 -5.12
N ILE A 145 12.34 23.25 -4.56
CA ILE A 145 13.05 22.23 -5.33
C ILE A 145 12.06 21.26 -5.97
N LEU A 146 11.16 20.68 -5.17
CA LEU A 146 10.23 19.65 -5.60
C LEU A 146 9.24 20.15 -6.67
N ASP A 147 8.78 21.41 -6.57
CA ASP A 147 7.91 22.04 -7.57
C ASP A 147 8.59 22.12 -8.94
N ASN A 148 9.90 22.42 -8.95
CA ASN A 148 10.71 22.52 -10.15
C ASN A 148 11.12 21.16 -10.74
N ILE A 149 10.98 20.05 -10.01
CA ILE A 149 11.33 18.70 -10.53
C ILE A 149 10.51 18.35 -11.77
N SER A 150 9.27 18.82 -11.84
CA SER A 150 8.39 18.62 -13.00
C SER A 150 9.02 19.04 -14.33
N SER A 151 9.88 20.07 -14.32
CA SER A 151 10.55 20.61 -15.52
C SER A 151 11.78 19.80 -15.95
N ILE A 152 12.32 18.95 -15.08
CA ILE A 152 13.58 18.22 -15.31
C ILE A 152 13.39 16.70 -15.41
N VAL A 153 12.14 16.20 -15.35
CA VAL A 153 11.81 14.76 -15.47
C VAL A 153 12.49 14.10 -16.68
N VAL A 154 12.53 14.79 -17.82
CA VAL A 154 13.20 14.34 -19.05
C VAL A 154 14.68 14.07 -18.85
N PHE A 155 15.36 14.95 -18.12
CA PHE A 155 16.78 14.81 -17.81
C PHE A 155 17.04 13.73 -16.77
N VAL A 156 16.19 13.59 -15.77
CA VAL A 156 16.33 12.53 -14.74
C VAL A 156 16.21 11.15 -15.37
N LEU A 157 15.21 10.95 -16.24
CA LEU A 157 14.99 9.67 -16.92
C LEU A 157 16.10 9.31 -17.92
N ALA A 158 16.96 10.27 -18.28
CA ALA A 158 18.13 10.03 -19.11
C ALA A 158 19.22 9.21 -18.45
N PHE A 159 19.29 9.21 -17.12
CA PHE A 159 20.34 8.58 -16.35
C PHE A 159 19.75 7.52 -15.40
N PRO A 160 19.50 6.28 -15.85
CA PRO A 160 18.89 5.22 -15.04
C PRO A 160 19.61 4.94 -13.71
N LYS A 161 20.95 4.96 -13.70
CA LYS A 161 21.76 4.77 -12.48
C LYS A 161 21.47 5.88 -11.45
N LEU A 162 21.38 7.13 -11.91
CA LEU A 162 21.12 8.29 -11.04
C LEU A 162 19.66 8.37 -10.61
N LEU A 163 18.73 7.96 -11.48
CA LEU A 163 17.30 7.87 -11.18
C LEU A 163 17.05 7.04 -9.92
N LYS A 164 17.73 5.91 -9.72
CA LYS A 164 17.53 5.05 -8.53
C LYS A 164 17.87 5.80 -7.23
N SER A 165 18.98 6.53 -7.20
CA SER A 165 19.39 7.34 -6.04
C SER A 165 18.42 8.50 -5.80
N PHE A 166 18.14 9.27 -6.86
CA PHE A 166 17.23 10.41 -6.79
C PHE A 166 15.80 10.01 -6.38
N LEU A 167 15.29 8.90 -6.93
CA LEU A 167 13.97 8.38 -6.58
C LEU A 167 13.91 7.92 -5.13
N LYS A 168 14.96 7.26 -4.59
CA LYS A 168 15.01 6.91 -3.17
C LYS A 168 14.90 8.14 -2.27
N SER A 169 15.61 9.22 -2.61
CA SER A 169 15.50 10.50 -1.89
C SER A 169 14.06 11.03 -1.93
N LEU A 170 13.42 11.04 -3.10
CA LEU A 170 12.03 11.47 -3.22
C LEU A 170 11.07 10.58 -2.43
N LEU A 171 11.20 9.25 -2.53
CA LEU A 171 10.34 8.31 -1.82
C LEU A 171 10.46 8.46 -0.29
N LYS A 172 11.66 8.71 0.21
CA LYS A 172 11.90 8.99 1.63
C LYS A 172 11.23 10.29 2.05
N THR A 173 11.36 11.36 1.25
CA THR A 173 10.67 12.64 1.50
C THR A 173 9.16 12.49 1.46
N TRP A 174 8.61 11.73 0.51
CA TRP A 174 7.19 11.44 0.41
C TRP A 174 6.67 10.66 1.64
N SER A 175 7.41 9.65 2.09
CA SER A 175 6.96 8.71 3.13
C SER A 175 7.16 9.21 4.57
N PHE A 176 8.23 9.95 4.84
CA PHE A 176 8.67 10.28 6.19
C PHE A 176 8.63 11.77 6.56
N ASN A 177 8.47 12.69 5.61
CA ASN A 177 8.49 14.13 5.93
C ASN A 177 7.27 14.54 6.80
N GLU A 178 7.49 15.46 7.72
CA GLU A 178 6.47 15.95 8.65
C GLU A 178 5.45 16.88 7.98
N SER A 179 5.90 17.68 7.00
CA SER A 179 5.02 18.59 6.28
C SER A 179 4.26 17.86 5.17
N THR A 180 2.93 17.83 5.30
CA THR A 180 2.02 17.33 4.27
C THR A 180 2.24 18.03 2.92
N LYS A 181 2.61 19.31 2.94
CA LYS A 181 2.89 20.08 1.71
C LYS A 181 4.09 19.49 0.97
N VAL A 182 5.20 19.25 1.67
CA VAL A 182 6.41 18.66 1.10
C VAL A 182 6.15 17.23 0.61
N GLN A 183 5.39 16.43 1.38
CA GLN A 183 4.97 15.10 0.94
C GLN A 183 4.16 15.14 -0.36
N LEU A 184 3.27 16.12 -0.51
CA LEU A 184 2.47 16.31 -1.73
C LEU A 184 3.34 16.68 -2.94
N TYR A 185 4.24 17.65 -2.81
CA TYR A 185 5.14 18.00 -3.91
C TYR A 185 6.06 16.83 -4.30
N SER A 186 6.54 16.08 -3.30
CA SER A 186 7.34 14.89 -3.54
C SER A 186 6.56 13.80 -4.27
N PHE A 187 5.31 13.57 -3.88
CA PHE A 187 4.41 12.65 -4.59
C PHE A 187 4.17 13.08 -6.05
N VAL A 188 3.92 14.37 -6.29
CA VAL A 188 3.74 14.90 -7.65
C VAL A 188 5.00 14.69 -8.50
N ALA A 189 6.19 14.91 -7.94
CA ALA A 189 7.46 14.64 -8.60
C ALA A 189 7.61 13.14 -8.97
N ILE A 190 7.34 12.23 -8.04
CA ILE A 190 7.36 10.77 -8.28
C ILE A 190 6.35 10.38 -9.36
N ARG A 191 5.13 10.92 -9.30
CA ARG A 191 4.07 10.66 -10.28
C ARG A 191 4.48 11.13 -11.67
N ASN A 192 5.11 12.29 -11.80
CA ASN A 192 5.58 12.80 -13.09
C ASN A 192 6.73 11.95 -13.65
N LEU A 193 7.64 11.47 -12.80
CA LEU A 193 8.67 10.49 -13.20
C LEU A 193 8.03 9.18 -13.69
N ALA A 194 7.04 8.66 -12.96
CA ALA A 194 6.30 7.46 -13.36
C ALA A 194 5.58 7.66 -14.71
N LEU A 195 4.89 8.79 -14.90
CA LEU A 195 4.24 9.14 -16.17
C LEU A 195 5.23 9.24 -17.34
N GLY A 196 6.40 9.83 -17.11
CA GLY A 196 7.47 9.87 -18.09
C GLY A 196 8.00 8.47 -18.45
N ALA A 197 8.12 7.61 -17.46
CA ALA A 197 8.65 6.26 -17.62
C ALA A 197 7.62 5.21 -18.10
N VAL A 198 6.33 5.54 -18.30
CA VAL A 198 5.24 4.56 -18.55
C VAL A 198 5.58 3.53 -19.63
N ASN A 199 6.28 3.92 -20.69
CA ASN A 199 6.65 3.03 -21.81
C ASN A 199 8.01 2.35 -21.63
N SER A 200 8.75 2.63 -20.55
CA SER A 200 10.07 2.11 -20.22
C SER A 200 10.01 1.01 -19.14
N PRO A 201 10.99 0.09 -19.06
CA PRO A 201 11.13 -0.83 -17.91
C PRO A 201 11.33 -0.08 -16.58
N LEU A 202 11.79 1.17 -16.62
CA LEU A 202 11.98 2.00 -15.43
C LEU A 202 10.68 2.24 -14.66
N PHE A 203 9.51 2.13 -15.30
CA PHE A 203 8.22 2.27 -14.63
C PHE A 203 8.03 1.20 -13.54
N GLU A 204 8.32 -0.06 -13.85
CA GLU A 204 8.17 -1.17 -12.90
C GLU A 204 9.15 -1.03 -11.73
N ALA A 205 10.37 -0.57 -12.01
CA ALA A 205 11.35 -0.25 -10.97
C ALA A 205 10.86 0.86 -10.04
N ILE A 206 10.24 1.92 -10.57
CA ILE A 206 9.64 3.00 -9.77
C ILE A 206 8.54 2.44 -8.86
N LEU A 207 7.63 1.62 -9.40
CA LEU A 207 6.55 1.01 -8.62
C LEU A 207 7.07 0.08 -7.52
N LYS A 208 8.06 -0.76 -7.83
CA LYS A 208 8.69 -1.69 -6.88
C LYS A 208 9.34 -0.92 -5.73
N LEU A 209 10.13 0.11 -6.03
CA LEU A 209 10.79 0.95 -5.01
C LEU A 209 9.76 1.69 -4.15
N ALA A 210 8.71 2.25 -4.74
CA ALA A 210 7.64 2.92 -4.01
C ALA A 210 6.91 1.97 -3.05
N TYR A 211 6.63 0.74 -3.49
CA TYR A 211 6.02 -0.29 -2.65
C TYR A 211 6.93 -0.70 -1.49
N VAL A 212 8.22 -0.94 -1.76
CA VAL A 212 9.19 -1.32 -0.72
C VAL A 212 9.29 -0.23 0.35
N GLU A 213 9.46 1.03 -0.03
CA GLU A 213 9.54 2.15 0.92
C GLU A 213 8.29 2.25 1.80
N PHE A 214 7.11 2.04 1.21
CA PHE A 214 5.86 1.99 1.95
C PHE A 214 5.83 0.83 2.96
N THR A 215 6.27 -0.38 2.59
CA THR A 215 6.30 -1.53 3.50
C THR A 215 7.25 -1.34 4.68
N ILE A 216 8.33 -0.56 4.51
CA ILE A 216 9.24 -0.17 5.59
C ILE A 216 8.52 0.80 6.54
N ARG A 217 7.84 1.82 5.99
CA ARG A 217 7.11 2.84 6.76
C ARG A 217 6.04 2.25 7.68
N VAL A 218 5.25 1.29 7.19
CA VAL A 218 4.11 0.72 7.93
C VAL A 218 4.51 -0.29 9.01
N LYS A 219 5.79 -0.67 9.12
CA LYS A 219 6.28 -1.62 10.14
C LYS A 219 5.95 -1.19 11.57
N PHE A 220 6.01 0.12 11.83
CA PHE A 220 5.76 0.73 13.14
C PHE A 220 4.52 1.63 13.15
N TYR A 221 3.47 1.22 12.42
CA TYR A 221 2.20 1.96 12.34
C TYR A 221 1.62 2.26 13.71
N ASN A 222 1.25 3.53 13.91
CA ASN A 222 0.62 4.04 15.11
C ASN A 222 -0.38 5.15 14.76
N ILE A 223 -1.12 5.62 15.76
CA ILE A 223 -2.15 6.65 15.60
C ILE A 223 -1.59 7.99 15.09
N HIS A 224 -0.40 8.42 15.52
CA HIS A 224 0.19 9.70 15.10
C HIS A 224 0.57 9.73 13.62
N GLN A 225 0.83 8.56 13.02
CA GLN A 225 1.24 8.43 11.62
C GLN A 225 0.08 8.07 10.69
N ALA A 226 -1.15 7.99 11.21
CA ALA A 226 -2.30 7.47 10.50
C ALA A 226 -2.63 8.23 9.22
N ASP A 227 -2.67 9.56 9.29
CA ASP A 227 -3.04 10.42 8.17
C ASP A 227 -1.97 10.39 7.08
N GLN A 228 -0.68 10.48 7.46
CA GLN A 228 0.45 10.38 6.54
C GLN A 228 0.48 9.01 5.84
N ILE A 229 0.29 7.93 6.57
CA ILE A 229 0.30 6.57 5.98
C ILE A 229 -0.90 6.37 5.06
N THR A 230 -2.06 6.97 5.38
CA THR A 230 -3.22 6.98 4.49
C THR A 230 -2.95 7.78 3.21
N PHE A 231 -2.26 8.92 3.32
CA PHE A 231 -1.82 9.72 2.18
C PHE A 231 -0.88 8.93 1.25
N VAL A 232 0.17 8.32 1.81
CA VAL A 232 1.13 7.49 1.06
C VAL A 232 0.45 6.28 0.44
N LEU A 233 -0.46 5.60 1.15
CA LEU A 233 -1.23 4.47 0.62
C LEU A 233 -2.09 4.86 -0.58
N ASN A 234 -2.77 6.01 -0.51
CA ASN A 234 -3.59 6.50 -1.62
C ASN A 234 -2.71 6.89 -2.82
N GLY A 235 -1.57 7.54 -2.59
CA GLY A 235 -0.62 7.86 -3.65
C GLY A 235 -0.03 6.60 -4.29
N LEU A 236 0.30 5.58 -3.51
CA LEU A 236 0.76 4.29 -4.03
C LEU A 236 -0.31 3.64 -4.91
N LYS A 237 -1.57 3.65 -4.47
CA LYS A 237 -2.70 3.17 -5.27
C LYS A 237 -2.80 3.94 -6.60
N GLU A 238 -2.70 5.25 -6.58
CA GLU A 238 -2.73 6.07 -7.80
C GLU A 238 -1.60 5.74 -8.76
N LEU A 239 -0.36 5.54 -8.26
CA LEU A 239 0.77 5.14 -9.10
C LEU A 239 0.55 3.78 -9.76
N MET A 240 0.05 2.79 -9.02
CA MET A 240 -0.23 1.45 -9.53
C MET A 240 -1.34 1.44 -10.60
N LEU A 241 -2.26 2.41 -10.54
CA LEU A 241 -3.36 2.52 -11.51
C LEU A 241 -3.01 3.34 -12.76
N ILE A 242 -1.79 3.89 -12.86
CA ILE A 242 -1.34 4.60 -14.09
C ILE A 242 -1.26 3.63 -15.28
N ASN A 243 -0.72 2.42 -15.06
CA ASN A 243 -0.63 1.39 -16.08
C ASN A 243 -0.84 0.00 -15.45
N GLU A 244 -2.07 -0.48 -15.53
CA GLU A 244 -2.49 -1.74 -14.91
C GLU A 244 -1.74 -2.97 -15.46
N ALA A 245 -1.35 -2.96 -16.74
CA ALA A 245 -0.61 -4.05 -17.35
C ALA A 245 0.80 -4.20 -16.75
N LYS A 246 1.50 -3.09 -16.52
CA LYS A 246 2.83 -3.09 -15.86
C LYS A 246 2.77 -3.25 -14.35
N SER A 247 1.65 -2.90 -13.72
CA SER A 247 1.44 -3.13 -12.28
C SER A 247 1.11 -4.58 -11.95
N TYR A 248 0.56 -5.34 -12.91
CA TYR A 248 0.15 -6.73 -12.70
C TYR A 248 1.28 -7.67 -12.23
N PRO A 249 2.49 -7.70 -12.85
CA PRO A 249 3.58 -8.58 -12.38
C PRO A 249 3.98 -8.31 -10.93
N LEU A 250 4.02 -7.04 -10.53
CA LEU A 250 4.30 -6.65 -9.15
C LEU A 250 3.16 -7.08 -8.22
N ALA A 251 1.90 -6.85 -8.60
CA ALA A 251 0.72 -7.27 -7.84
C ALA A 251 0.70 -8.78 -7.62
N PHE A 252 0.91 -9.56 -8.68
CA PHE A 252 1.00 -11.01 -8.63
C PHE A 252 2.09 -11.47 -7.67
N THR A 253 3.30 -10.92 -7.81
CA THR A 253 4.45 -11.29 -6.97
C THR A 253 4.19 -10.99 -5.49
N CYS A 254 3.65 -9.81 -5.17
CA CYS A 254 3.35 -9.44 -3.79
C CYS A 254 2.21 -10.27 -3.18
N ILE A 255 1.13 -10.53 -3.92
CA ILE A 255 0.03 -11.38 -3.45
C ILE A 255 0.52 -12.83 -3.25
N ARG A 256 1.35 -13.34 -4.16
CA ARG A 256 2.01 -14.64 -4.01
C ARG A 256 2.87 -14.69 -2.75
N GLN A 257 3.63 -13.63 -2.45
CA GLN A 257 4.45 -13.57 -1.24
C GLN A 257 3.59 -13.59 0.03
N LEU A 258 2.47 -12.86 0.06
CA LEU A 258 1.51 -12.92 1.17
C LEU A 258 0.96 -14.34 1.36
N ALA A 259 0.65 -15.04 0.27
CA ALA A 259 0.19 -16.42 0.31
C ALA A 259 1.27 -17.38 0.84
N ILE A 260 2.53 -17.23 0.44
CA ILE A 260 3.66 -18.04 0.93
C ILE A 260 3.87 -17.82 2.43
N THR A 261 3.93 -16.56 2.89
CA THR A 261 4.07 -16.24 4.31
C THR A 261 2.93 -16.86 5.13
N LEU A 262 1.71 -16.82 4.61
CA LEU A 262 0.55 -17.42 5.26
C LEU A 262 0.61 -18.95 5.26
N ARG A 263 1.01 -19.58 4.16
CA ARG A 263 1.18 -21.04 4.07
C ARG A 263 2.19 -21.53 5.10
N ASN A 264 3.33 -20.85 5.24
CA ASN A 264 4.35 -21.20 6.22
C ASN A 264 3.79 -21.17 7.66
N ALA A 265 2.94 -20.19 7.97
CA ALA A 265 2.26 -20.12 9.27
C ALA A 265 1.16 -21.17 9.49
N LEU A 266 0.57 -21.70 8.42
CA LEU A 266 -0.46 -22.75 8.48
C LEU A 266 0.14 -24.16 8.55
N VAL A 267 1.23 -24.40 7.82
CA VAL A 267 1.93 -25.70 7.79
C VAL A 267 2.77 -25.88 9.04
N GLU A 268 3.54 -24.86 9.40
CA GLU A 268 4.38 -24.87 10.59
C GLU A 268 3.84 -23.86 11.61
N SER A 269 3.22 -24.38 12.67
CA SER A 269 2.56 -23.60 13.72
C SER A 269 3.54 -22.93 14.70
N SER A 270 4.61 -22.32 14.17
CA SER A 270 5.55 -21.50 14.93
C SER A 270 4.92 -20.16 15.31
N LYS A 271 5.26 -19.68 16.51
CA LYS A 271 4.87 -18.33 16.96
C LYS A 271 5.49 -17.25 16.08
N GLU A 272 6.62 -17.52 15.44
CA GLU A 272 7.30 -16.58 14.54
C GLU A 272 6.56 -16.48 13.21
N ASN A 273 6.22 -17.62 12.60
CA ASN A 273 5.42 -17.66 11.38
C ASN A 273 4.05 -16.99 11.59
N GLN A 274 3.41 -17.24 12.74
CA GLN A 274 2.16 -16.53 13.09
C GLN A 274 2.37 -15.01 13.21
N LYS A 275 3.47 -14.54 13.82
CA LYS A 275 3.77 -13.11 13.93
C LYS A 275 4.04 -12.47 12.56
N ALA A 276 4.62 -13.20 11.62
CA ALA A 276 4.85 -12.71 10.26
C ALA A 276 3.53 -12.37 9.55
N VAL A 277 2.46 -13.15 9.78
CA VAL A 277 1.12 -12.89 9.23
C VAL A 277 0.35 -11.84 10.05
N VAL A 278 0.49 -11.86 11.37
CA VAL A 278 -0.24 -10.99 12.30
C VAL A 278 0.60 -9.75 12.63
N CYS A 279 0.92 -8.98 11.58
CA CYS A 279 1.69 -7.74 11.69
C CYS A 279 1.12 -6.63 10.79
N TRP A 280 1.52 -5.38 11.03
CA TRP A 280 1.07 -4.24 10.23
C TRP A 280 1.52 -4.34 8.78
N GLN A 281 2.72 -4.85 8.51
CA GLN A 281 3.23 -5.00 7.15
C GLN A 281 2.34 -5.92 6.32
N PHE A 282 1.92 -7.06 6.86
CA PHE A 282 0.98 -7.97 6.18
C PHE A 282 -0.37 -7.29 5.92
N ILE A 283 -0.94 -6.60 6.92
CA ILE A 283 -2.24 -5.92 6.77
C ILE A 283 -2.16 -4.83 5.70
N PHE A 284 -1.14 -3.97 5.76
CA PHE A 284 -1.01 -2.86 4.82
C PHE A 284 -0.62 -3.31 3.42
N ALA A 285 0.24 -4.33 3.27
CA ALA A 285 0.50 -4.96 1.99
C ALA A 285 -0.80 -5.50 1.36
N ALA A 286 -1.58 -6.25 2.14
CA ALA A 286 -2.86 -6.77 1.68
C ALA A 286 -3.87 -5.65 1.38
N LYS A 287 -3.88 -4.57 2.18
CA LYS A 287 -4.73 -3.38 1.99
C LYS A 287 -4.39 -2.63 0.72
N THR A 288 -3.11 -2.47 0.38
CA THR A 288 -2.67 -1.85 -0.88
C THR A 288 -3.28 -2.58 -2.05
N TRP A 289 -3.11 -3.91 -2.13
CA TRP A 289 -3.66 -4.68 -3.23
C TRP A 289 -5.19 -4.76 -3.20
N ALA A 290 -5.81 -4.81 -2.04
CA ALA A 290 -7.26 -4.71 -1.93
C ALA A 290 -7.79 -3.39 -2.50
N LEU A 291 -7.12 -2.26 -2.26
CA LEU A 291 -7.50 -0.96 -2.80
C LEU A 291 -7.26 -0.85 -4.30
N VAL A 292 -6.06 -1.26 -4.78
CA VAL A 292 -5.73 -1.28 -6.21
C VAL A 292 -6.74 -2.14 -6.97
N LEU A 293 -6.96 -3.38 -6.52
CA LEU A 293 -7.89 -4.30 -7.16
C LEU A 293 -9.36 -3.87 -7.00
N SER A 294 -9.71 -3.02 -6.05
CA SER A 294 -11.08 -2.50 -5.94
C SER A 294 -11.36 -1.30 -6.84
N ASP A 295 -10.33 -0.51 -7.15
CA ASP A 295 -10.45 0.76 -7.90
C ASP A 295 -9.87 0.66 -9.33
N ALA A 296 -9.22 -0.45 -9.69
CA ALA A 296 -8.77 -0.68 -11.06
C ALA A 296 -9.92 -0.64 -12.07
N SER A 297 -9.58 -0.36 -13.31
CA SER A 297 -10.49 -0.59 -14.43
C SER A 297 -10.86 -2.07 -14.49
N ASP A 298 -11.89 -2.44 -15.26
CA ASP A 298 -12.28 -3.85 -15.47
C ASP A 298 -11.28 -4.61 -16.37
N SER A 299 -9.97 -4.31 -16.22
CA SER A 299 -8.87 -5.01 -16.87
C SER A 299 -8.86 -6.47 -16.44
N PRO A 300 -8.89 -7.42 -17.39
CA PRO A 300 -8.99 -8.84 -17.07
C PRO A 300 -7.82 -9.32 -16.20
N LEU A 301 -6.62 -8.78 -16.42
CA LEU A 301 -5.40 -9.17 -15.71
C LEU A 301 -5.51 -8.94 -14.20
N LEU A 302 -5.86 -7.73 -13.77
CA LEU A 302 -5.98 -7.41 -12.34
C LEU A 302 -7.19 -8.11 -11.71
N MET A 303 -8.28 -8.29 -12.46
CA MET A 303 -9.49 -8.95 -11.96
C MET A 303 -9.24 -10.41 -11.56
N GLU A 304 -8.36 -11.14 -12.28
CA GLU A 304 -7.95 -12.50 -11.91
C GLU A 304 -7.30 -12.59 -10.53
N LEU A 305 -6.66 -11.51 -10.05
CA LEU A 305 -5.99 -11.48 -8.75
C LEU A 305 -6.94 -11.28 -7.56
N ILE A 306 -8.21 -10.93 -7.79
CA ILE A 306 -9.20 -10.75 -6.73
C ILE A 306 -9.39 -12.06 -5.96
N TYR A 307 -9.57 -13.18 -6.66
CA TYR A 307 -9.84 -14.46 -6.01
C TYR A 307 -8.65 -14.94 -5.14
N PRO A 308 -7.39 -14.97 -5.65
CA PRO A 308 -6.22 -15.25 -4.83
C PRO A 308 -6.11 -14.34 -3.59
N LEU A 309 -6.32 -13.02 -3.75
CA LEU A 309 -6.26 -12.11 -2.61
C LEU A 309 -7.34 -12.42 -1.57
N VAL A 310 -8.58 -12.65 -2.00
CA VAL A 310 -9.69 -13.02 -1.12
C VAL A 310 -9.38 -14.31 -0.36
N GLN A 311 -8.80 -15.32 -1.01
CA GLN A 311 -8.39 -16.55 -0.35
C GLN A 311 -7.32 -16.32 0.72
N VAL A 312 -6.31 -15.48 0.43
CA VAL A 312 -5.26 -15.11 1.39
C VAL A 312 -5.87 -14.42 2.62
N LEU A 313 -6.74 -13.43 2.41
CA LEU A 313 -7.42 -12.70 3.48
C LEU A 313 -8.33 -13.61 4.33
N GLN A 314 -9.12 -14.48 3.69
CA GLN A 314 -9.97 -15.42 4.41
C GLN A 314 -9.16 -16.43 5.24
N SER A 315 -8.05 -16.90 4.68
CA SER A 315 -7.18 -17.87 5.33
C SER A 315 -6.37 -17.24 6.48
N SER A 316 -6.02 -15.95 6.37
CA SER A 316 -5.37 -15.23 7.47
C SER A 316 -6.31 -15.02 8.67
N ILE A 317 -7.61 -14.81 8.42
CA ILE A 317 -8.63 -14.83 9.48
C ILE A 317 -8.66 -16.20 10.16
N LYS A 318 -8.73 -17.30 9.37
CA LYS A 318 -8.78 -18.68 9.90
C LYS A 318 -7.61 -19.00 10.83
N LEU A 319 -6.40 -18.54 10.50
CA LEU A 319 -5.19 -18.76 11.30
C LEU A 319 -5.34 -18.31 12.76
N VAL A 320 -6.01 -17.18 13.00
CA VAL A 320 -6.13 -16.58 14.35
C VAL A 320 -7.54 -16.57 14.92
N TYR A 321 -8.47 -17.19 14.20
CA TYR A 321 -9.91 -17.08 14.39
C TYR A 321 -10.39 -17.42 15.80
N ASN A 322 -9.81 -18.47 16.39
CA ASN A 322 -10.17 -18.98 17.70
C ASN A 322 -9.56 -18.17 18.87
N SER A 323 -8.78 -17.12 18.59
CA SER A 323 -8.09 -16.33 19.60
C SER A 323 -8.75 -14.96 19.78
N PRO A 324 -9.45 -14.71 20.91
CA PRO A 324 -10.07 -13.41 21.18
C PRO A 324 -9.09 -12.23 21.17
N LYS A 325 -7.78 -12.50 21.37
CA LYS A 325 -6.72 -11.49 21.37
C LYS A 325 -6.51 -10.82 20.02
N HIS A 326 -6.87 -11.51 18.93
CA HIS A 326 -6.68 -11.06 17.55
C HIS A 326 -8.00 -10.65 16.89
N ALA A 327 -9.07 -10.44 17.66
CA ALA A 327 -10.37 -10.07 17.11
C ALA A 327 -10.31 -8.76 16.30
N ALA A 328 -9.47 -7.80 16.72
CA ALA A 328 -9.25 -6.56 15.98
C ALA A 328 -8.62 -6.80 14.60
N TYR A 329 -7.62 -7.68 14.50
CA TYR A 329 -7.05 -8.15 13.23
C TYR A 329 -8.15 -8.75 12.33
N CYS A 330 -8.92 -9.72 12.85
CA CYS A 330 -10.00 -10.35 12.07
C CYS A 330 -11.01 -9.33 11.54
N LEU A 331 -11.40 -8.34 12.35
CA LEU A 331 -12.32 -7.27 11.95
C LEU A 331 -11.71 -6.39 10.85
N GLN A 332 -10.43 -6.03 10.95
CA GLN A 332 -9.75 -5.26 9.90
C GLN A 332 -9.72 -6.01 8.57
N ILE A 333 -9.33 -7.29 8.57
CA ILE A 333 -9.33 -8.13 7.37
C ILE A 333 -10.75 -8.29 6.80
N THR A 334 -11.74 -8.54 7.66
CA THR A 334 -13.14 -8.65 7.26
C THR A 334 -13.64 -7.38 6.57
N ARG A 335 -13.27 -6.20 7.08
CA ARG A 335 -13.63 -4.92 6.46
C ARG A 335 -13.02 -4.74 5.09
N MET A 336 -11.77 -5.19 4.88
CA MET A 336 -11.17 -5.19 3.55
C MET A 336 -11.93 -6.10 2.59
N LEU A 337 -12.37 -7.28 3.04
CA LEU A 337 -13.21 -8.17 2.25
C LEU A 337 -14.58 -7.55 1.90
N ILE A 338 -15.22 -6.87 2.85
CA ILE A 338 -16.48 -6.15 2.61
C ILE A 338 -16.28 -5.02 1.59
N MET A 339 -15.17 -4.28 1.68
CA MET A 339 -14.83 -3.23 0.71
C MET A 339 -14.71 -3.79 -0.70
N ILE A 340 -14.03 -4.94 -0.87
CA ILE A 340 -13.94 -5.63 -2.17
C ILE A 340 -15.34 -6.04 -2.65
N CYS A 341 -16.18 -6.63 -1.77
CA CYS A 341 -17.56 -6.98 -2.10
C CYS A 341 -18.35 -5.76 -2.61
N GLN A 342 -18.22 -4.63 -1.92
CA GLN A 342 -18.97 -3.41 -2.23
C GLN A 342 -18.53 -2.77 -3.55
N ARG A 343 -17.21 -2.69 -3.81
CA ARG A 343 -16.69 -2.00 -4.99
C ARG A 343 -16.73 -2.85 -6.25
N ARG A 344 -16.56 -4.16 -6.13
CA ARG A 344 -16.56 -5.10 -7.27
C ARG A 344 -17.85 -5.88 -7.44
N GLN A 345 -18.80 -5.74 -6.53
CA GLN A 345 -20.06 -6.49 -6.54
C GLN A 345 -19.84 -8.01 -6.60
N VAL A 346 -18.73 -8.49 -6.01
CA VAL A 346 -18.40 -9.92 -5.90
C VAL A 346 -18.95 -10.45 -4.59
N TYR A 347 -19.65 -11.57 -4.64
CA TYR A 347 -20.12 -12.26 -3.44
C TYR A 347 -18.96 -12.99 -2.74
N ILE A 348 -18.70 -12.63 -1.49
CA ILE A 348 -17.75 -13.34 -0.62
C ILE A 348 -18.52 -13.80 0.63
N PRO A 349 -18.62 -15.11 0.92
CA PRO A 349 -19.31 -15.57 2.13
C PRO A 349 -18.51 -15.18 3.38
N LEU A 350 -18.99 -14.18 4.12
CA LEU A 350 -18.33 -13.67 5.34
C LEU A 350 -19.00 -14.07 6.65
N GLY A 351 -20.22 -14.62 6.61
CA GLY A 351 -21.02 -14.90 7.80
C GLY A 351 -20.28 -15.75 8.83
N HIS A 352 -19.68 -16.86 8.40
CA HIS A 352 -18.95 -17.79 9.27
C HIS A 352 -17.69 -17.19 9.90
N TYR A 353 -17.17 -16.07 9.41
CA TYR A 353 -16.07 -15.34 10.06
C TYR A 353 -16.58 -14.31 11.07
N ILE A 354 -17.76 -13.72 10.86
CA ILE A 354 -18.24 -12.64 11.73
C ILE A 354 -19.02 -13.20 12.94
N PHE A 355 -19.76 -14.30 12.78
CA PHE A 355 -20.62 -14.86 13.84
C PHE A 355 -19.88 -15.16 15.17
N PRO A 356 -18.80 -15.95 15.18
CA PRO A 356 -18.01 -16.16 16.40
C PRO A 356 -17.46 -14.89 17.06
N LEU A 357 -17.19 -13.81 16.34
CA LEU A 357 -16.78 -12.53 16.97
C LEU A 357 -17.91 -11.94 17.82
N ILE A 358 -19.17 -12.14 17.42
CA ILE A 358 -20.34 -11.76 18.22
C ILE A 358 -20.48 -12.68 19.44
N GLN A 359 -20.35 -14.00 19.24
CA GLN A 359 -20.52 -15.00 20.30
C GLN A 359 -19.46 -14.89 21.41
N GLN A 360 -18.28 -14.33 21.11
CA GLN A 360 -17.24 -14.05 22.11
C GLN A 360 -17.67 -13.07 23.23
N ALA A 361 -18.77 -12.33 23.04
CA ALA A 361 -19.34 -11.40 24.03
C ALA A 361 -19.71 -12.05 25.38
N ASP A 362 -20.00 -13.36 25.39
CA ASP A 362 -20.71 -14.02 26.50
C ASP A 362 -19.83 -14.92 27.39
N MET A 363 -18.54 -15.12 27.04
CA MET A 363 -17.65 -15.97 27.83
C MET A 363 -17.44 -15.38 29.25
N ASN A 364 -17.90 -16.10 30.28
CA ASN A 364 -17.87 -15.78 31.72
C ASN A 364 -16.67 -14.88 32.14
N ASN A 365 -16.96 -13.74 32.78
CA ASN A 365 -15.96 -12.75 33.15
C ASN A 365 -15.30 -13.04 34.52
N LYS A 366 -13.97 -12.95 34.57
CA LYS A 366 -13.22 -12.52 35.77
C LYS A 366 -12.68 -11.11 35.53
N LYS A 367 -12.84 -10.27 36.57
CA LYS A 367 -12.32 -8.90 36.81
C LYS A 367 -12.60 -7.83 35.74
N SER A 368 -13.31 -6.78 36.16
CA SER A 368 -13.51 -5.53 35.43
C SER A 368 -12.25 -4.68 35.53
N THR A 369 -11.37 -4.74 34.54
CA THR A 369 -10.36 -3.69 34.33
C THR A 369 -10.97 -2.65 33.41
N THR A 370 -11.05 -1.40 33.90
CA THR A 370 -11.46 -0.23 33.11
C THR A 370 -10.38 0.07 32.08
N PHE A 371 -10.42 -0.63 30.94
CA PHE A 371 -9.58 -0.31 29.79
C PHE A 371 -10.31 0.76 28.98
N LYS A 372 -9.68 1.94 28.79
CA LYS A 372 -10.14 2.91 27.81
C LYS A 372 -9.96 2.24 26.44
N VAL A 373 -11.07 1.85 25.82
CA VAL A 373 -11.04 1.06 24.58
C VAL A 373 -10.51 1.94 23.45
N SER A 374 -9.22 1.79 23.13
CA SER A 374 -8.60 2.39 21.95
C SER A 374 -9.23 1.84 20.66
N ASP A 375 -9.23 2.64 19.59
CA ASP A 375 -9.82 2.28 18.30
C ASP A 375 -9.14 1.03 17.70
N PHE A 376 -9.93 0.07 17.24
CA PHE A 376 -9.43 -1.16 16.60
C PHE A 376 -8.69 -0.90 15.29
N SER A 377 -8.79 0.29 14.72
CA SER A 377 -8.00 0.72 13.56
C SER A 377 -6.49 0.79 13.86
N PHE A 378 -6.10 0.91 15.14
CA PHE A 378 -4.71 1.03 15.58
C PHE A 378 -4.24 -0.14 16.46
N ILE A 379 -5.02 -1.23 16.52
CA ILE A 379 -4.71 -2.39 17.35
C ILE A 379 -4.83 -3.66 16.52
N ILE A 380 -3.77 -4.46 16.48
CA ILE A 380 -3.78 -5.81 15.89
C ILE A 380 -4.03 -6.87 16.96
N LYS A 381 -3.41 -6.71 18.13
CA LYS A 381 -3.36 -7.70 19.19
C LYS A 381 -3.50 -7.06 20.55
N VAL A 382 -4.23 -7.73 21.44
CA VAL A 382 -4.48 -7.29 22.81
C VAL A 382 -3.89 -8.27 23.84
N PRO A 383 -3.35 -7.81 24.98
CA PRO A 383 -2.92 -8.67 26.08
C PRO A 383 -4.03 -9.59 26.61
N LYS A 384 -3.65 -10.75 27.18
CA LYS A 384 -4.61 -11.75 27.70
C LYS A 384 -5.63 -11.13 28.67
N ASN A 385 -5.16 -10.28 29.58
CA ASN A 385 -5.98 -9.66 30.62
C ASN A 385 -7.10 -8.79 30.01
N ILE A 386 -6.77 -7.98 29.00
CA ILE A 386 -7.73 -7.11 28.34
C ILE A 386 -8.65 -7.91 27.42
N SER A 387 -8.16 -8.96 26.75
CA SER A 387 -8.98 -9.82 25.88
C SER A 387 -10.11 -10.55 26.62
N GLN A 388 -9.96 -10.74 27.93
CA GLN A 388 -10.97 -11.37 28.78
C GLN A 388 -11.97 -10.36 29.36
N SER A 389 -11.68 -9.06 29.30
CA SER A 389 -12.52 -7.99 29.82
C SER A 389 -13.89 -7.95 29.12
N LYS A 390 -14.94 -7.72 29.90
CA LYS A 390 -16.30 -7.50 29.41
C LYS A 390 -16.36 -6.37 28.38
N MET A 391 -15.68 -5.25 28.66
CA MET A 391 -15.70 -4.06 27.80
C MET A 391 -15.09 -4.35 26.42
N TYR A 392 -13.99 -5.10 26.37
CA TYR A 392 -13.35 -5.47 25.13
C TYR A 392 -14.24 -6.39 24.29
N LYS A 393 -14.76 -7.46 24.90
CA LYS A 393 -15.66 -8.41 24.23
C LYS A 393 -16.95 -7.74 23.72
N GLU A 394 -17.52 -6.82 24.49
CA GLU A 394 -18.66 -6.00 24.07
C GLU A 394 -18.32 -5.11 22.86
N ARG A 395 -17.15 -4.45 22.85
CA ARG A 395 -16.70 -3.67 21.69
C ARG A 395 -16.50 -4.54 20.45
N VAL A 396 -15.86 -5.70 20.59
CA VAL A 396 -15.68 -6.66 19.48
C VAL A 396 -17.02 -7.05 18.88
N ALA A 397 -18.00 -7.38 19.71
CA ALA A 397 -19.32 -7.73 19.23
C ALA A 397 -20.04 -6.56 18.54
N PHE A 398 -19.92 -5.33 19.06
CA PHE A 398 -20.49 -4.16 18.40
C PHE A 398 -19.88 -3.89 17.03
N GLU A 399 -18.57 -4.01 16.90
CA GLU A 399 -17.84 -3.83 15.64
C GLU A 399 -18.13 -4.96 14.64
N ALA A 400 -18.36 -6.17 15.14
CA ALA A 400 -18.80 -7.31 14.33
C ALA A 400 -20.23 -7.13 13.80
N VAL A 401 -21.15 -6.60 14.62
CA VAL A 401 -22.49 -6.22 14.16
C VAL A 401 -22.41 -5.12 13.11
N ASP A 402 -21.55 -4.11 13.29
CA ASP A 402 -21.32 -3.08 12.27
C ASP A 402 -20.75 -3.65 10.97
N ALA A 403 -19.84 -4.63 11.06
CA ALA A 403 -19.33 -5.34 9.88
C ALA A 403 -20.45 -6.10 9.16
N PHE A 404 -21.37 -6.76 9.88
CA PHE A 404 -22.56 -7.36 9.26
C PHE A 404 -23.48 -6.34 8.60
N THR A 405 -23.70 -5.19 9.23
CA THR A 405 -24.45 -4.08 8.64
C THR A 405 -23.85 -3.68 7.29
N ALA A 406 -22.53 -3.45 7.25
CA ALA A 406 -21.82 -3.05 6.04
C ALA A 406 -21.86 -4.15 4.97
N TYR A 407 -21.74 -5.42 5.37
CA TYR A 407 -21.82 -6.56 4.47
C TYR A 407 -23.23 -6.77 3.89
N LEU A 408 -24.28 -6.66 4.70
CA LEU A 408 -25.66 -6.74 4.19
C LEU A 408 -25.98 -5.53 3.30
N SER A 409 -25.46 -4.35 3.65
CA SER A 409 -25.54 -3.16 2.80
C SER A 409 -24.89 -3.37 1.44
N SER A 410 -23.68 -3.96 1.38
CA SER A 410 -23.01 -4.24 0.10
C SER A 410 -23.77 -5.22 -0.78
N LEU A 411 -24.59 -6.08 -0.19
CA LEU A 411 -25.42 -7.05 -0.92
C LEU A 411 -26.84 -6.55 -1.21
N SER A 412 -27.26 -5.42 -0.62
CA SER A 412 -28.65 -4.96 -0.66
C SER A 412 -29.16 -4.55 -2.04
N SER A 413 -28.25 -4.30 -2.99
CA SER A 413 -28.56 -4.01 -4.39
C SER A 413 -28.74 -5.27 -5.25
N LEU A 414 -28.36 -6.45 -4.76
CA LEU A 414 -28.43 -7.68 -5.54
C LEU A 414 -29.87 -8.22 -5.58
N PRO A 415 -30.36 -8.72 -6.73
CA PRO A 415 -31.69 -9.34 -6.82
C PRO A 415 -31.84 -10.54 -5.86
N SER A 416 -30.76 -11.27 -5.63
CA SER A 416 -30.70 -12.44 -4.74
C SER A 416 -30.47 -12.08 -3.25
N PHE A 417 -30.67 -10.81 -2.86
CA PHE A 417 -30.43 -10.36 -1.49
C PHE A 417 -31.26 -11.14 -0.45
N TYR A 418 -32.49 -11.51 -0.79
CA TYR A 418 -33.37 -12.25 0.12
C TYR A 418 -32.80 -13.62 0.48
N GLU A 419 -32.41 -14.37 -0.54
CA GLU A 419 -31.87 -15.73 -0.41
C GLU A 419 -30.53 -15.72 0.32
N ILE A 420 -29.67 -14.76 -0.02
CA ILE A 420 -28.32 -14.64 0.57
C ILE A 420 -28.39 -14.15 2.02
N SER A 421 -29.27 -13.19 2.33
CA SER A 421 -29.37 -12.61 3.68
C SER A 421 -30.11 -13.53 4.66
N TYR A 422 -31.02 -14.38 4.19
CA TYR A 422 -31.80 -15.29 5.02
C TYR A 422 -30.99 -16.15 6.01
N PRO A 423 -29.96 -16.93 5.59
CA PRO A 423 -29.19 -17.74 6.52
C PRO A 423 -28.47 -16.88 7.56
N ILE A 424 -28.02 -15.68 7.18
CA ILE A 424 -27.32 -14.77 8.09
C ILE A 424 -28.26 -14.32 9.20
N ILE A 425 -29.47 -13.92 8.82
CA ILE A 425 -30.48 -13.38 9.73
C ILE A 425 -31.04 -14.46 10.65
N ARG A 426 -31.27 -15.66 10.11
CA ARG A 426 -31.71 -16.80 10.92
C ARG A 426 -30.72 -17.05 12.05
N GLU A 427 -29.42 -17.04 11.73
CA GLU A 427 -28.36 -17.24 12.70
C GLU A 427 -28.24 -16.07 13.69
N LEU A 428 -28.36 -14.80 13.24
CA LEU A 428 -28.40 -13.64 14.15
C LEU A 428 -29.58 -13.72 15.13
N LYS A 429 -30.77 -14.10 14.66
CA LYS A 429 -31.96 -14.30 15.50
C LYS A 429 -31.74 -15.44 16.52
N HIS A 430 -31.11 -16.52 16.09
CA HIS A 430 -30.76 -17.64 16.98
C HIS A 430 -29.76 -17.22 18.06
N ILE A 431 -28.65 -16.57 17.67
CA ILE A 431 -27.60 -16.09 18.57
C ILE A 431 -28.17 -15.08 19.58
N SER A 432 -29.02 -14.16 19.13
CA SER A 432 -29.65 -13.14 19.98
C SER A 432 -30.59 -13.72 21.03
N LYS A 433 -31.23 -14.87 20.78
CA LYS A 433 -32.19 -15.48 21.71
C LYS A 433 -31.55 -16.52 22.64
N ASN A 434 -30.60 -17.30 22.13
CA ASN A 434 -30.12 -18.50 22.81
C ASN A 434 -28.69 -18.38 23.34
N ASN A 435 -27.82 -17.60 22.68
CA ASN A 435 -26.37 -17.63 22.93
C ASN A 435 -25.80 -16.35 23.54
N LEU A 436 -26.53 -15.22 23.50
CA LEU A 436 -26.09 -13.93 24.04
C LEU A 436 -26.89 -13.55 25.28
N LYS A 437 -26.21 -13.13 26.34
CA LYS A 437 -26.84 -12.49 27.51
C LYS A 437 -26.61 -10.97 27.56
N ASN A 438 -25.70 -10.44 26.72
CA ASN A 438 -25.43 -8.99 26.70
C ASN A 438 -26.57 -8.22 25.99
N VAL A 439 -27.46 -7.63 26.80
CA VAL A 439 -28.65 -6.86 26.36
C VAL A 439 -28.30 -5.76 25.35
N LYS A 440 -27.15 -5.09 25.46
CA LYS A 440 -26.80 -4.01 24.54
C LYS A 440 -26.46 -4.53 23.14
N VAL A 441 -25.76 -5.66 23.07
CA VAL A 441 -25.42 -6.32 21.80
C VAL A 441 -26.70 -6.83 21.14
N ILE A 442 -27.60 -7.44 21.93
CA ILE A 442 -28.92 -7.88 21.46
C ILE A 442 -29.71 -6.73 20.83
N LYS A 443 -29.83 -5.58 21.51
CA LYS A 443 -30.52 -4.40 20.97
C LYS A 443 -29.95 -3.93 19.63
N LYS A 444 -28.62 -3.98 19.46
CA LYS A 444 -27.97 -3.61 18.21
C LYS A 444 -28.26 -4.61 17.08
N ILE A 445 -28.34 -5.91 17.40
CA ILE A 445 -28.77 -6.94 16.45
C ILE A 445 -30.24 -6.70 16.06
N GLU A 446 -31.13 -6.41 17.01
CA GLU A 446 -32.53 -6.09 16.73
C GLU A 446 -32.69 -4.87 15.83
N GLU A 447 -31.87 -3.83 16.00
CA GLU A 447 -31.83 -2.67 15.10
C GLU A 447 -31.46 -3.05 13.66
N LEU A 448 -30.41 -3.86 13.48
CA LEU A 448 -30.02 -4.39 12.17
C LEU A 448 -31.14 -5.24 11.54
N LEU A 449 -31.84 -6.05 12.33
CA LEU A 449 -32.96 -6.86 11.85
C LEU A 449 -34.11 -5.98 11.33
N LYS A 450 -34.44 -4.89 12.02
CA LYS A 450 -35.46 -3.92 11.58
C LYS A 450 -35.06 -3.24 10.26
N LEU A 451 -33.81 -2.79 10.14
CA LEU A 451 -33.29 -2.16 8.92
C LEU A 451 -33.37 -3.08 7.70
N LYS A 452 -33.14 -4.37 7.91
CA LYS A 452 -33.28 -5.37 6.86
C LYS A 452 -34.74 -5.60 6.49
N GLU A 453 -35.63 -5.74 7.47
CA GLU A 453 -37.08 -5.90 7.21
C GLU A 453 -37.63 -4.71 6.39
N GLU A 454 -37.13 -3.50 6.65
CA GLU A 454 -37.42 -2.32 5.84
C GLU A 454 -36.89 -2.45 4.39
N GLN A 455 -35.67 -2.97 4.17
CA GLN A 455 -35.18 -3.24 2.81
C GLN A 455 -36.07 -4.25 2.08
N GLU A 456 -36.44 -5.33 2.75
CA GLU A 456 -37.27 -6.36 2.16
C GLU A 456 -38.65 -5.85 1.79
N TYR A 457 -39.22 -4.97 2.60
CA TYR A 457 -40.46 -4.30 2.26
C TYR A 457 -40.31 -3.42 1.02
N GLN A 458 -39.22 -2.64 0.95
CA GLN A 458 -38.91 -1.80 -0.21
C GLN A 458 -38.73 -2.63 -1.49
N ILE A 459 -37.99 -3.74 -1.44
CA ILE A 459 -37.78 -4.58 -2.63
C ILE A 459 -39.07 -5.33 -3.03
N LYS A 460 -39.92 -5.76 -2.09
CA LYS A 460 -41.25 -6.35 -2.39
C LYS A 460 -42.20 -5.35 -3.04
N MET A 461 -42.24 -4.11 -2.54
CA MET A 461 -43.02 -3.02 -3.14
C MET A 461 -42.54 -2.67 -4.54
N ARG A 462 -41.24 -2.83 -4.83
CA ARG A 462 -40.66 -2.63 -6.17
C ARG A 462 -41.05 -3.74 -7.15
N ASN A 463 -41.03 -5.00 -6.72
CA ASN A 463 -41.39 -6.15 -7.56
C ASN A 463 -42.90 -6.24 -7.87
N GLY A 464 -43.76 -5.56 -7.10
CA GLY A 464 -45.19 -5.43 -7.40
C GLY A 464 -45.53 -4.48 -8.57
N LYS A 465 -44.54 -3.78 -9.12
CA LYS A 465 -44.63 -3.03 -10.39
C LYS A 465 -43.66 -3.69 -11.37
N GLU A 466 -44.16 -4.43 -12.36
CA GLU A 466 -43.34 -5.04 -13.39
C GLU A 466 -42.50 -3.96 -14.11
N LEU A 467 -41.18 -4.07 -13.98
CA LEU A 467 -40.22 -3.40 -14.86
C LEU A 467 -39.37 -4.49 -15.52
N PRO A 468 -39.25 -4.50 -16.86
CA PRO A 468 -38.45 -5.48 -17.57
C PRO A 468 -36.96 -5.25 -17.26
N GLY A 469 -36.18 -6.33 -17.32
CA GLY A 469 -34.79 -6.35 -16.93
C GLY A 469 -33.90 -5.31 -17.64
N LYS A 470 -32.77 -5.03 -16.96
CA LYS A 470 -31.67 -4.08 -17.22
C LYS A 470 -31.72 -2.72 -16.52
N GLU A 471 -32.85 -2.25 -16.01
CA GLU A 471 -32.93 -0.97 -15.26
C GLU A 471 -32.81 -1.10 -13.73
N PHE A 472 -32.50 -2.30 -13.19
CA PHE A 472 -32.46 -2.55 -11.74
C PHE A 472 -31.38 -1.74 -11.00
N THR A 473 -30.39 -1.20 -11.72
CA THR A 473 -29.19 -0.58 -11.14
C THR A 473 -29.09 0.93 -11.34
N GLU A 474 -29.88 1.55 -12.24
CA GLU A 474 -29.49 2.87 -12.78
C GLU A 474 -30.21 4.10 -12.23
N ASN A 475 -31.28 4.01 -11.42
CA ASN A 475 -32.05 5.24 -11.15
C ASN A 475 -32.66 5.47 -9.77
N TYR A 476 -32.27 4.76 -8.71
CA TYR A 476 -32.92 4.99 -7.41
C TYR A 476 -31.93 5.00 -6.25
N GLY A 477 -31.98 6.08 -5.46
CA GLY A 477 -30.99 6.43 -4.44
C GLY A 477 -30.77 5.40 -3.33
N SER A 478 -29.88 5.75 -2.39
CA SER A 478 -29.34 4.81 -1.39
C SER A 478 -30.40 4.07 -0.57
N SER A 479 -30.23 2.74 -0.48
CA SER A 479 -31.07 1.83 0.32
C SER A 479 -30.98 2.19 1.82
N PRO A 480 -32.03 1.99 2.66
CA PRO A 480 -31.87 2.28 4.09
C PRO A 480 -30.70 1.53 4.78
N LEU A 481 -30.33 0.32 4.33
CA LEU A 481 -29.10 -0.35 4.77
C LEU A 481 -27.84 0.41 4.33
N GLN A 482 -27.81 0.89 3.08
CA GLN A 482 -26.71 1.73 2.58
C GLN A 482 -26.61 3.04 3.36
N LYS A 483 -27.73 3.74 3.59
CA LYS A 483 -27.77 4.98 4.37
C LYS A 483 -27.26 4.76 5.80
N PHE A 484 -27.73 3.70 6.45
CA PHE A 484 -27.31 3.37 7.81
C PHE A 484 -25.85 2.93 7.86
N SER A 485 -25.38 2.10 6.93
CA SER A 485 -23.97 1.72 6.81
C SER A 485 -23.07 2.94 6.59
N SER A 486 -23.45 3.87 5.72
CA SER A 486 -22.72 5.13 5.51
C SER A 486 -22.72 6.00 6.76
N TRP A 487 -23.83 6.05 7.49
CA TRP A 487 -23.90 6.76 8.78
C TRP A 487 -22.98 6.14 9.84
N VAL A 488 -22.96 4.81 9.98
CA VAL A 488 -22.05 4.09 10.87
C VAL A 488 -20.60 4.38 10.49
N GLU A 489 -20.26 4.31 9.21
CA GLU A 489 -18.90 4.61 8.74
C GLU A 489 -18.49 6.07 9.00
N ASN A 490 -19.41 7.02 8.82
CA ASN A 490 -19.18 8.42 9.15
C ASN A 490 -18.94 8.63 10.65
N ILE A 491 -19.66 7.92 11.52
CA ILE A 491 -19.42 7.94 12.97
C ILE A 491 -18.05 7.36 13.29
N ARG A 492 -17.68 6.24 12.66
CA ARG A 492 -16.38 5.61 12.85
C ARG A 492 -15.26 6.56 12.43
N GLN A 493 -15.36 7.20 11.27
CA GLN A 493 -14.40 8.22 10.83
C GLN A 493 -14.32 9.40 11.79
N LYS A 494 -15.46 9.86 12.33
CA LYS A 494 -15.46 10.89 13.38
C LYS A 494 -14.78 10.39 14.66
N GLN A 495 -14.99 9.15 15.07
CA GLN A 495 -14.32 8.55 16.24
C GLN A 495 -12.80 8.47 16.02
N VAL A 496 -12.37 8.02 14.83
CA VAL A 496 -10.95 8.00 14.44
C VAL A 496 -10.35 9.41 14.48
N ARG A 497 -11.01 10.40 13.86
CA ARG A 497 -10.57 11.82 13.90
C ARG A 497 -10.51 12.37 15.32
N ASN A 498 -11.51 12.06 16.15
CA ASN A 498 -11.53 12.49 17.54
C ASN A 498 -10.40 11.83 18.34
N ALA A 499 -10.13 10.54 18.12
CA ALA A 499 -9.01 9.84 18.73
C ALA A 499 -7.67 10.51 18.35
N LEU A 500 -7.47 10.76 17.05
CA LEU A 500 -6.33 11.52 16.51
C LEU A 500 -6.17 12.88 17.20
N SER A 501 -7.27 13.65 17.34
CA SER A 501 -7.25 14.97 17.98
C SER A 501 -7.05 14.95 19.50
N SER A 502 -7.43 13.85 20.17
CA SER A 502 -7.33 13.72 21.62
C SER A 502 -5.94 13.29 22.08
N GLU A 503 -5.23 12.53 21.24
CA GLU A 503 -3.85 12.10 21.47
C GLU A 503 -2.82 13.07 20.87
N SER A 504 -3.24 14.01 20.00
CA SER A 504 -2.40 15.11 19.52
C SER A 504 -2.29 16.30 20.49
N LYS A 505 -3.02 16.30 21.62
CA LYS A 505 -2.81 17.27 22.69
C LYS A 505 -1.62 16.83 23.54
N PRO A 506 -0.53 17.61 23.64
CA PRO A 506 0.54 17.27 24.56
C PRO A 506 -0.03 17.20 25.97
N SER A 507 0.24 16.10 26.67
CA SER A 507 0.06 16.00 28.11
C SER A 507 0.67 17.25 28.75
N PRO A 508 -0.06 18.00 29.62
CA PRO A 508 0.55 19.09 30.34
C PRO A 508 1.73 18.52 31.10
N SER A 509 2.90 19.11 30.86
CA SER A 509 4.12 18.91 31.63
C SER A 509 3.78 18.68 33.10
N ASN A 510 4.20 17.54 33.66
CA ASN A 510 4.34 17.42 35.11
C ASN A 510 5.29 18.54 35.54
N LYS A 511 4.72 19.64 36.03
CA LYS A 511 5.43 20.60 36.84
C LYS A 511 5.71 19.91 38.16
N GLU A 512 7.00 19.86 38.46
CA GLU A 512 7.62 19.91 39.78
C GLU A 512 6.65 20.10 40.95
N GLU A 513 6.68 19.15 41.89
CA GLU A 513 6.77 19.40 43.33
C GLU A 513 7.54 18.23 43.98
#